data_AF-A0A097PSV9-F1
#
_entry.id   AF-A0A097PSV9-F1
#
_cell.length_a   1.000
_cell.length_b   1.000
_cell.length_c   1.000
_cell.angle_alpha   90.00
_cell.angle_beta   90.00
_cell.angle_gamma   90.00
#
_symmetry.space_group_name_H-M   'P 1'
#
loop_
_entity.id
_entity.type
_entity.pdbx_description
1 polymer ?
#
loop_
_entity_poly.entity_id
_entity_poly.type
_entity_poly.pdbx_seq_one_letter_code
_entity_poly.pdbx_strand_id
1 'polypeptide(L)'
;LDETMAELCSSFVQRINLATGDVVPETKALIKGVMDILSGDIPNYTKILNKHLEALIELHNMTGAFARNIQHLFTDSDVKVLLTTLKSVYSPYEVYKKRYGQMERAILSSAILEIDIRGAVARGVGAQGIELSETVRRMEESIPQVIVLLEAAVERCISFTGGSEVDELLGILDEMMLQYLSNLQETLKSLRSVCGVDSVVQSDTSKRDTGIDKKEGARSMNVVSEEEEWSIVQGALQILTVADCLTSRASVFEASLRATLARIGTSLSLSIFGLNIDLSHSASGNANVELSVVGRA
;
A
#
# COMPACT_ATOMS: atom_id res chain seq x y z
N LEU A 1 12.46 -18.20 -35.98
CA LEU A 1 12.43 -17.16 -34.94
C LEU A 1 11.28 -17.41 -33.97
N ASP A 2 10.04 -17.54 -34.45
CA ASP A 2 8.88 -17.80 -33.58
C ASP A 2 9.00 -19.06 -32.72
N GLU A 3 9.44 -20.18 -33.29
CA GLU A 3 9.60 -21.45 -32.56
C GLU A 3 10.72 -21.37 -31.51
N THR A 4 11.83 -20.71 -31.85
CA THR A 4 12.97 -20.48 -30.96
C THR A 4 12.61 -19.51 -29.82
N MET A 5 11.81 -18.48 -30.10
CA MET A 5 11.30 -17.54 -29.10
C MET A 5 10.25 -18.19 -28.20
N ALA A 6 9.41 -19.08 -28.73
CA ALA A 6 8.45 -19.84 -27.94
C ALA A 6 9.13 -20.79 -26.96
N GLU A 7 10.18 -21.49 -27.40
CA GLU A 7 10.99 -22.37 -26.54
C GLU A 7 11.75 -21.58 -25.47
N LEU A 8 12.29 -20.41 -25.82
CA LEU A 8 12.93 -19.50 -24.87
C LEU A 8 11.94 -18.96 -23.84
N CYS A 9 10.75 -18.53 -24.27
CA CYS A 9 9.66 -18.10 -23.38
C CYS A 9 9.25 -19.23 -22.43
N SER A 10 9.07 -20.46 -22.94
CA SER A 10 8.74 -21.63 -22.13
C SER A 10 9.81 -21.93 -21.08
N SER A 11 11.09 -21.89 -21.48
CA SER A 11 12.22 -22.07 -20.56
C SER A 11 12.29 -20.96 -19.51
N PHE A 12 12.02 -19.71 -19.91
CA PHE A 12 12.01 -18.57 -19.01
C PHE A 12 10.87 -18.68 -17.99
N VAL A 13 9.65 -18.95 -18.45
CA VAL A 13 8.48 -19.24 -17.59
C VAL A 13 8.81 -20.38 -16.63
N GLN A 14 9.41 -21.47 -17.09
CA GLN A 14 9.82 -22.57 -16.22
C GLN A 14 10.82 -22.15 -15.14
N ARG A 15 11.78 -21.28 -15.48
CA ARG A 15 12.76 -20.74 -14.53
C ARG A 15 12.16 -19.73 -13.56
N ILE A 16 11.23 -18.88 -14.01
CA ILE A 16 10.45 -18.00 -13.13
C ILE A 16 9.66 -18.87 -12.16
N ASN A 17 8.95 -19.88 -12.65
CA ASN A 17 8.18 -20.79 -11.83
C ASN A 17 9.07 -21.53 -10.82
N LEU A 18 10.27 -21.95 -11.22
CA LEU A 18 11.23 -22.59 -10.31
C LEU A 18 11.77 -21.63 -9.24
N ALA A 19 12.17 -20.42 -9.64
CA ALA A 19 12.71 -19.40 -8.75
C ALA A 19 11.65 -18.85 -7.77
N THR A 20 10.41 -18.76 -8.23
CA THR A 20 9.25 -18.32 -7.43
C THR A 20 8.56 -19.48 -6.72
N GLY A 21 9.06 -20.71 -6.85
CA GLY A 21 8.53 -21.88 -6.16
C GLY A 21 7.22 -22.46 -6.72
N ASP A 22 6.66 -21.94 -7.82
CA ASP A 22 5.41 -22.41 -8.47
C ASP A 22 5.45 -23.88 -8.93
N VAL A 23 6.65 -24.50 -8.95
CA VAL A 23 6.85 -25.94 -9.23
C VAL A 23 6.76 -26.82 -7.98
N VAL A 24 6.74 -26.22 -6.80
CA VAL A 24 6.68 -26.89 -5.50
C VAL A 24 5.19 -26.99 -5.08
N PRO A 25 4.68 -28.15 -4.64
CA PRO A 25 3.26 -28.36 -4.33
C PRO A 25 2.66 -27.33 -3.36
N GLU A 26 3.44 -26.82 -2.41
CA GLU A 26 3.03 -25.76 -1.48
C GLU A 26 2.64 -24.45 -2.19
N THR A 27 3.26 -24.14 -3.32
CA THR A 27 3.03 -22.91 -4.09
C THR A 27 1.95 -23.10 -5.18
N LYS A 28 1.77 -24.32 -5.70
CA LYS A 28 0.55 -24.64 -6.47
C LYS A 28 -0.71 -24.56 -5.61
N ALA A 29 -0.59 -24.97 -4.34
CA ALA A 29 -1.63 -24.73 -3.34
C ALA A 29 -1.82 -23.23 -3.03
N LEU A 30 -0.83 -22.36 -3.28
CA LEU A 30 -0.95 -20.89 -3.20
C LEU A 30 -1.97 -20.35 -4.23
N ILE A 31 -1.91 -20.82 -5.48
CA ILE A 31 -2.84 -20.40 -6.55
C ILE A 31 -4.27 -20.87 -6.27
N LYS A 32 -4.43 -22.10 -5.77
CA LYS A 32 -5.72 -22.65 -5.35
C LYS A 32 -6.23 -21.99 -4.05
N GLY A 33 -5.32 -21.71 -3.13
CA GLY A 33 -5.56 -21.11 -1.83
C GLY A 33 -5.93 -19.63 -1.87
N VAL A 34 -5.64 -18.91 -2.97
CA VAL A 34 -6.23 -17.58 -3.21
C VAL A 34 -7.77 -17.63 -3.24
N MET A 35 -8.38 -18.77 -3.60
CA MET A 35 -9.84 -18.96 -3.47
C MET A 35 -10.29 -19.40 -2.07
N ASP A 36 -9.40 -19.91 -1.24
CA ASP A 36 -9.69 -20.42 0.12
C ASP A 36 -9.44 -19.38 1.23
N ILE A 37 -9.11 -18.12 0.87
CA ILE A 37 -8.77 -16.98 1.75
C ILE A 37 -9.84 -16.68 2.84
N LEU A 38 -11.02 -17.29 2.77
CA LEU A 38 -12.10 -17.13 3.75
C LEU A 38 -12.02 -18.03 5.01
N SER A 39 -10.96 -18.85 5.20
CA SER A 39 -10.96 -19.92 6.24
C SER A 39 -9.94 -19.81 7.40
N GLY A 40 -9.19 -18.72 7.55
CA GLY A 40 -8.64 -18.36 8.88
C GLY A 40 -7.25 -18.87 9.30
N ASP A 41 -6.43 -19.48 8.45
CA ASP A 41 -5.00 -19.76 8.72
C ASP A 41 -4.08 -18.85 7.87
N ILE A 42 -3.84 -17.62 8.35
CA ILE A 42 -3.41 -16.48 7.51
C ILE A 42 -1.92 -16.05 7.66
N PRO A 43 -1.23 -16.10 8.83
CA PRO A 43 0.04 -15.39 9.00
C PRO A 43 1.25 -16.03 8.30
N ASN A 44 1.24 -17.34 8.06
CA ASN A 44 2.32 -17.99 7.31
C ASN A 44 2.14 -17.82 5.79
N TYR A 45 0.90 -17.71 5.32
CA TYR A 45 0.57 -17.55 3.91
C TYR A 45 1.01 -16.18 3.38
N THR A 46 0.70 -15.10 4.10
CA THR A 46 1.05 -13.73 3.70
C THR A 46 2.55 -13.50 3.69
N LYS A 47 3.30 -14.14 4.61
CA LYS A 47 4.77 -14.14 4.61
C LYS A 47 5.36 -14.85 3.40
N ILE A 48 4.77 -15.98 2.98
CA ILE A 48 5.19 -16.68 1.75
C ILE A 48 4.87 -15.83 0.52
N LEU A 49 3.68 -15.23 0.48
CA LEU A 49 3.24 -14.37 -0.60
C LEU A 49 4.14 -13.12 -0.76
N ASN A 50 4.56 -12.52 0.35
CA ASN A 50 5.49 -11.39 0.33
C ASN A 50 6.84 -11.80 -0.27
N LYS A 51 7.44 -12.90 0.20
CA LYS A 51 8.68 -13.45 -0.37
C LYS A 51 8.56 -13.78 -1.85
N HIS A 52 7.41 -14.28 -2.28
CA HIS A 52 7.12 -14.57 -3.69
C HIS A 52 7.13 -13.30 -4.53
N LEU A 53 6.48 -12.24 -4.05
CA LEU A 53 6.46 -10.94 -4.70
C LEU A 53 7.85 -10.30 -4.75
N GLU A 54 8.62 -10.37 -3.67
CA GLU A 54 10.01 -9.90 -3.62
C GLU A 54 10.89 -10.58 -4.67
N ALA A 55 10.81 -11.92 -4.78
CA ALA A 55 11.54 -12.68 -5.79
C ALA A 55 11.11 -12.32 -7.22
N LEU A 56 9.81 -12.12 -7.45
CA LEU A 56 9.27 -11.67 -8.74
C LEU A 56 9.82 -10.29 -9.12
N ILE A 57 9.88 -9.36 -8.17
CA ILE A 57 10.43 -8.01 -8.37
C ILE A 57 11.91 -8.08 -8.71
N GLU A 58 12.69 -8.85 -7.96
CA GLU A 58 14.13 -9.02 -8.22
C GLU A 58 14.38 -9.58 -9.62
N LEU A 59 13.62 -10.60 -10.02
CA LEU A 59 13.76 -11.22 -11.33
C LEU A 59 13.32 -10.29 -12.47
N HIS A 60 12.25 -9.50 -12.25
CA HIS A 60 11.82 -8.46 -13.17
C HIS A 60 12.90 -7.38 -13.33
N ASN A 61 13.53 -6.94 -12.24
CA ASN A 61 14.62 -5.95 -12.28
C ASN A 61 15.86 -6.50 -13.01
N MET A 62 16.21 -7.76 -12.77
CA MET A 62 17.28 -8.45 -13.50
C MET A 62 16.94 -8.55 -15.00
N THR A 63 15.68 -8.82 -15.32
CA THR A 63 15.18 -8.81 -16.71
C THR A 63 15.29 -7.44 -17.34
N GLY A 64 15.09 -6.35 -16.59
CA GLY A 64 15.36 -4.99 -17.04
C GLY A 64 16.82 -4.72 -17.38
N ALA A 65 17.77 -5.27 -16.61
CA ALA A 65 19.18 -5.20 -16.97
C ALA A 65 19.48 -5.98 -18.26
N PHE A 66 18.90 -7.17 -18.41
CA PHE A 66 19.02 -7.97 -19.63
C PHE A 66 18.40 -7.29 -20.86
N ALA A 67 17.22 -6.69 -20.71
CA ALA A 67 16.53 -5.95 -21.77
C ALA A 67 17.36 -4.77 -22.29
N ARG A 68 18.06 -4.05 -21.42
CA ARG A 68 19.01 -2.99 -21.83
C ARG A 68 20.16 -3.53 -22.67
N ASN A 69 20.69 -4.70 -22.33
CA ASN A 69 21.72 -5.35 -23.15
C ASN A 69 21.18 -5.75 -24.53
N ILE A 70 19.93 -6.25 -24.61
CA ILE A 70 19.26 -6.51 -25.89
C ILE A 70 19.14 -5.22 -26.70
N GLN A 71 18.69 -4.11 -26.10
CA GLN A 71 18.58 -2.83 -26.80
C GLN A 71 19.91 -2.40 -27.42
N HIS A 72 21.03 -2.53 -26.69
CA HIS A 72 22.35 -2.23 -27.23
C HIS A 72 22.76 -3.15 -28.39
N LEU A 73 22.46 -4.45 -28.31
CA LEU A 73 22.78 -5.40 -29.38
C LEU A 73 21.95 -5.19 -30.65
N PHE A 74 20.76 -4.62 -30.51
CA PHE A 74 19.81 -4.39 -31.60
C PHE A 74 19.80 -2.93 -32.09
N THR A 75 20.83 -2.13 -31.74
CA THR A 75 20.90 -0.69 -32.10
C THR A 75 20.73 -0.45 -33.60
N ASP A 76 21.27 -1.34 -34.44
CA ASP A 76 21.20 -1.24 -35.92
C ASP A 76 20.07 -2.10 -36.53
N SER A 77 19.22 -2.72 -35.70
CA SER A 77 18.13 -3.59 -36.15
C SER A 77 16.82 -2.83 -36.37
N ASP A 78 15.89 -3.42 -37.11
CA ASP A 78 14.53 -2.89 -37.26
C ASP A 78 13.86 -2.76 -35.87
N VAL A 79 13.32 -1.57 -35.58
CA VAL A 79 12.66 -1.23 -34.32
C VAL A 79 11.53 -2.21 -33.97
N LYS A 80 10.80 -2.72 -34.97
CA LYS A 80 9.73 -3.71 -34.77
C LYS A 80 10.28 -5.03 -34.26
N VAL A 81 11.46 -5.45 -34.72
CA VAL A 81 12.14 -6.66 -34.24
C VAL A 81 12.57 -6.46 -32.78
N LEU A 82 13.21 -5.33 -32.47
CA LEU A 82 13.58 -5.00 -31.09
C LEU A 82 12.37 -5.00 -30.14
N LEU A 83 11.28 -4.34 -30.53
CA LEU A 83 10.06 -4.28 -29.72
C LEU A 83 9.45 -5.67 -29.49
N THR A 84 9.43 -6.51 -30.52
CA THR A 84 8.90 -7.88 -30.44
C THR A 84 9.75 -8.73 -29.49
N THR A 85 11.07 -8.65 -29.61
CA THR A 85 12.00 -9.35 -28.71
C THR A 85 11.84 -8.90 -27.26
N LEU A 86 11.78 -7.59 -27.00
CA LEU A 86 11.55 -7.07 -25.64
C LEU A 86 10.20 -7.52 -25.08
N LYS A 87 9.14 -7.48 -25.89
CA LYS A 87 7.82 -7.96 -25.48
C LYS A 87 7.85 -9.44 -25.10
N SER A 88 8.54 -10.28 -25.87
CA SER A 88 8.69 -11.70 -25.55
C SER A 88 9.43 -11.91 -24.22
N VAL A 89 10.47 -11.13 -23.95
CA VAL A 89 11.26 -11.21 -22.70
C VAL A 89 10.43 -10.85 -21.46
N TYR A 90 9.51 -9.89 -21.58
CA TYR A 90 8.63 -9.49 -20.47
C TYR A 90 7.31 -10.26 -20.39
N SER A 91 6.89 -10.92 -21.48
CA SER A 91 5.63 -11.67 -21.52
C SER A 91 5.39 -12.66 -20.36
N PRO A 92 6.43 -13.32 -19.79
CA PRO A 92 6.23 -14.22 -18.65
C PRO A 92 5.71 -13.55 -17.37
N TYR A 93 5.92 -12.23 -17.21
CA TYR A 93 5.50 -11.50 -16.01
C TYR A 93 4.03 -11.03 -16.07
N GLU A 94 3.42 -11.01 -17.26
CA GLU A 94 2.10 -10.40 -17.48
C GLU A 94 0.99 -11.04 -16.63
N VAL A 95 1.06 -12.35 -16.40
CA VAL A 95 0.09 -13.06 -15.55
C VAL A 95 0.21 -12.62 -14.10
N TYR A 96 1.43 -12.36 -13.63
CA TYR A 96 1.69 -11.92 -12.27
C TYR A 96 1.36 -10.44 -12.09
N LYS A 97 1.63 -9.59 -13.09
CA LYS A 97 1.24 -8.17 -13.08
C LYS A 97 -0.28 -8.01 -12.93
N LYS A 98 -1.07 -8.76 -13.72
CA LYS A 98 -2.54 -8.74 -13.61
C LYS A 98 -3.08 -9.19 -12.24
N ARG A 99 -2.31 -9.96 -11.48
CA ARG A 99 -2.68 -10.42 -10.14
C ARG A 99 -2.04 -9.60 -9.02
N TYR A 100 -1.20 -8.63 -9.37
CA TYR A 100 -0.41 -7.85 -8.41
C TYR A 100 -1.28 -7.19 -7.34
N GLY A 101 -2.37 -6.52 -7.74
CA GLY A 101 -3.25 -5.84 -6.78
C GLY A 101 -3.85 -6.78 -5.73
N GLN A 102 -4.22 -8.00 -6.10
CA GLN A 102 -4.71 -9.00 -5.14
C GLN A 102 -3.61 -9.41 -4.16
N MET A 103 -2.39 -9.61 -4.64
CA MET A 103 -1.25 -9.98 -3.81
C MET A 103 -0.87 -8.86 -2.85
N GLU A 104 -0.75 -7.64 -3.36
CA GLU A 104 -0.36 -6.46 -2.60
C GLU A 104 -1.39 -6.13 -1.51
N ARG A 105 -2.69 -6.25 -1.83
CA ARG A 105 -3.77 -6.09 -0.84
C ARG A 105 -3.62 -7.06 0.34
N ALA A 106 -3.38 -8.35 0.05
CA ALA A 106 -3.21 -9.35 1.09
C ALA A 106 -1.96 -9.09 1.97
N ILE A 107 -0.85 -8.67 1.35
CA ILE A 107 0.39 -8.32 2.05
C ILE A 107 0.18 -7.10 2.95
N LEU A 108 -0.37 -6.01 2.42
CA LEU A 108 -0.59 -4.77 3.16
C LEU A 108 -1.61 -4.94 4.29
N SER A 109 -2.73 -5.63 4.02
CA SER A 109 -3.74 -5.89 5.04
C SER A 109 -3.15 -6.68 6.21
N SER A 110 -2.37 -7.73 5.93
CA SER A 110 -1.66 -8.48 6.96
C SER A 110 -0.67 -7.60 7.74
N ALA A 111 0.11 -6.79 7.05
CA ALA A 111 1.12 -5.94 7.67
C ALA A 111 0.50 -4.85 8.58
N ILE A 112 -0.63 -4.26 8.17
CA ILE A 112 -1.33 -3.26 8.99
C ILE A 112 -1.99 -3.89 10.21
N LEU A 113 -2.53 -5.11 10.08
CA LEU A 113 -3.10 -5.85 11.22
C LEU A 113 -2.04 -6.28 12.25
N GLU A 114 -0.79 -6.48 11.82
CA GLU A 114 0.33 -6.78 12.73
C GLU A 114 0.76 -5.56 13.57
N ILE A 115 0.34 -4.34 13.21
CA ILE A 115 0.65 -3.13 13.97
C ILE A 115 -0.22 -3.09 15.23
N ASP A 116 0.42 -3.37 16.37
CA ASP A 116 -0.24 -3.31 17.67
C ASP A 116 -0.37 -1.87 18.16
N ILE A 117 -1.59 -1.33 18.06
CA ILE A 117 -1.96 -0.02 18.59
C ILE A 117 -2.61 -0.11 19.98
N ARG A 118 -2.96 -1.32 20.45
CA ARG A 118 -3.66 -1.50 21.71
C ARG A 118 -2.64 -1.67 22.83
N GLY A 119 -2.78 -0.88 23.89
CA GLY A 119 -2.11 -1.20 25.16
C GLY A 119 -2.63 -2.55 25.71
N ALA A 120 -1.84 -3.22 26.54
CA ALA A 120 -2.31 -4.39 27.28
C ALA A 120 -3.58 -4.00 28.08
N VAL A 121 -4.74 -4.53 27.68
CA VAL A 121 -6.04 -4.14 28.24
C VAL A 121 -6.28 -4.85 29.58
N ALA A 122 -6.59 -4.05 30.60
CA ALA A 122 -7.26 -4.34 31.88
C ALA A 122 -6.86 -5.64 32.60
N ARG A 123 -5.79 -5.57 33.41
CA ARG A 123 -5.71 -6.42 34.61
C ARG A 123 -6.00 -5.57 35.84
N GLY A 124 -7.26 -5.64 36.30
CA GLY A 124 -7.70 -5.53 37.69
C GLY A 124 -7.20 -4.34 38.52
N VAL A 125 -8.17 -3.56 39.02
CA VAL A 125 -8.09 -2.60 40.13
C VAL A 125 -6.83 -2.74 40.99
N GLY A 126 -5.89 -1.79 40.84
CA GLY A 126 -4.67 -1.69 41.64
C GLY A 126 -3.35 -1.57 40.88
N ALA A 127 -3.33 -1.72 39.55
CA ALA A 127 -2.13 -1.61 38.69
C ALA A 127 -2.27 -0.54 37.57
N GLN A 128 -2.94 0.56 37.89
CA GLN A 128 -3.43 1.63 37.00
C GLN A 128 -2.33 2.56 36.40
N GLY A 129 -1.12 2.06 36.17
CA GLY A 129 0.05 2.88 35.82
C GLY A 129 0.48 2.88 34.35
N ILE A 130 -0.14 2.07 33.46
CA ILE A 130 0.33 1.88 32.06
C ILE A 130 -0.85 1.81 31.04
N GLU A 131 -1.95 2.57 31.22
CA GLU A 131 -3.19 2.31 30.45
C GLU A 131 -3.57 3.37 29.39
N LEU A 132 -3.30 4.66 29.61
CA LEU A 132 -3.62 5.74 28.65
C LEU A 132 -2.39 6.22 27.86
N SER A 133 -1.38 6.73 28.56
CA SER A 133 -0.17 7.33 27.95
C SER A 133 0.56 6.35 27.03
N GLU A 134 0.64 5.09 27.42
CA GLU A 134 1.31 4.04 26.64
C GLU A 134 0.49 3.62 25.41
N THR A 135 -0.84 3.60 25.50
CA THR A 135 -1.71 3.37 24.32
C THR A 135 -1.59 4.52 23.33
N VAL A 136 -1.61 5.77 23.81
CA VAL A 136 -1.44 6.96 22.95
C VAL A 136 -0.04 6.99 22.32
N ARG A 137 1.02 6.60 23.06
CA ARG A 137 2.37 6.44 22.51
C ARG A 137 2.42 5.41 21.38
N ARG A 138 1.78 4.24 21.55
CA ARG A 138 1.69 3.23 20.46
C ARG A 138 0.92 3.75 19.25
N MET A 139 -0.17 4.50 19.45
CA MET A 139 -0.89 5.16 18.36
C MET A 139 -0.02 6.19 17.63
N GLU A 140 0.85 6.92 18.33
CA GLU A 140 1.80 7.84 17.71
C GLU A 140 2.86 7.08 16.89
N GLU A 141 3.42 6.00 17.46
CA GLU A 141 4.45 5.17 16.84
C GLU A 141 3.93 4.32 15.66
N SER A 142 2.62 4.03 15.61
CA SER A 142 2.02 3.29 14.49
C SER A 142 1.92 4.12 13.23
N ILE A 143 1.79 5.46 13.33
CA ILE A 143 1.67 6.35 12.17
C ILE A 143 2.87 6.20 11.22
N PRO A 144 4.14 6.40 11.64
CA PRO A 144 5.27 6.25 10.74
C PRO A 144 5.40 4.82 10.20
N GLN A 145 5.02 3.80 10.95
CA GLN A 145 5.03 2.41 10.48
C GLN A 145 4.06 2.19 9.31
N VAL A 146 2.82 2.66 9.44
CA VAL A 146 1.83 2.58 8.36
C VAL A 146 2.31 3.33 7.13
N ILE A 147 2.82 4.55 7.29
CA ILE A 147 3.29 5.36 6.15
C ILE A 147 4.41 4.65 5.39
N VAL A 148 5.38 4.06 6.10
CA VAL A 148 6.46 3.29 5.46
C VAL A 148 5.92 2.08 4.69
N LEU A 149 4.90 1.38 5.21
CA LEU A 149 4.28 0.26 4.49
C LEU A 149 3.62 0.71 3.19
N LEU A 150 2.90 1.84 3.23
CA LEU A 150 2.24 2.42 2.05
C LEU A 150 3.25 2.91 1.02
N GLU A 151 4.32 3.58 1.44
CA GLU A 151 5.41 4.02 0.56
C GLU A 151 6.09 2.82 -0.12
N ALA A 152 6.38 1.77 0.64
CA ALA A 152 6.98 0.54 0.11
C ALA A 152 6.05 -0.15 -0.91
N ALA A 153 4.73 -0.10 -0.71
CA ALA A 153 3.76 -0.64 -1.67
C ALA A 153 3.74 0.13 -2.99
N VAL A 154 3.85 1.46 -2.93
CA VAL A 154 3.98 2.32 -4.11
C VAL A 154 5.26 1.98 -4.87
N GLU A 155 6.39 1.84 -4.18
CA GLU A 155 7.67 1.48 -4.80
C GLU A 155 7.64 0.10 -5.45
N ARG A 156 7.10 -0.92 -4.76
CA ARG A 156 6.93 -2.27 -5.32
C ARG A 156 6.06 -2.25 -6.57
N CYS A 157 4.94 -1.52 -6.55
CA CYS A 157 4.01 -1.45 -7.67
C CYS A 157 4.69 -0.89 -8.91
N ILE A 158 5.42 0.22 -8.75
CA ILE A 158 6.11 0.87 -9.86
C ILE A 158 7.23 -0.03 -10.38
N SER A 159 8.02 -0.61 -9.48
CA SER A 159 9.15 -1.47 -9.84
C SER A 159 8.72 -2.72 -10.60
N PHE A 160 7.61 -3.34 -10.18
CA PHE A 160 7.12 -4.57 -10.79
C PHE A 160 6.26 -4.33 -12.03
N THR A 161 5.28 -3.43 -11.92
CA THR A 161 4.23 -3.27 -12.93
C THR A 161 4.57 -2.18 -13.95
N GLY A 162 5.54 -1.32 -13.66
CA GLY A 162 5.80 -0.12 -14.46
C GLY A 162 4.67 0.91 -14.37
N GLY A 163 3.77 0.76 -13.41
CA GLY A 163 2.63 1.64 -13.19
C GLY A 163 1.30 1.18 -13.82
N SER A 164 1.25 0.00 -14.46
CA SER A 164 0.01 -0.49 -15.09
C SER A 164 -1.11 -0.75 -14.09
N GLU A 165 -0.76 -1.18 -12.87
CA GLU A 165 -1.71 -1.54 -11.81
C GLU A 165 -1.88 -0.43 -10.77
N VAL A 166 -1.52 0.80 -11.12
CA VAL A 166 -1.61 1.95 -10.21
C VAL A 166 -3.05 2.23 -9.78
N ASP A 167 -4.03 2.04 -10.66
CA ASP A 167 -5.44 2.25 -10.33
C ASP A 167 -5.90 1.33 -9.19
N GLU A 168 -5.61 0.03 -9.32
CA GLU A 168 -5.90 -0.96 -8.27
C GLU A 168 -5.09 -0.67 -6.99
N LEU A 169 -3.82 -0.26 -7.11
CA LEU A 169 -3.02 0.16 -5.96
C LEU A 169 -3.67 1.34 -5.22
N LEU A 170 -4.17 2.36 -5.92
CA LEU A 170 -4.81 3.51 -5.28
C LEU A 170 -6.04 3.09 -4.47
N GLY A 171 -6.85 2.17 -5.01
CA GLY A 171 -7.97 1.58 -4.27
C GLY A 171 -7.51 0.85 -3.00
N ILE A 172 -6.42 0.09 -3.09
CA ILE A 172 -5.84 -0.62 -1.93
C ILE A 172 -5.33 0.37 -0.88
N LEU A 173 -4.60 1.41 -1.28
CA LEU A 173 -4.05 2.40 -0.35
C LEU A 173 -5.17 3.14 0.41
N ASP A 174 -6.26 3.48 -0.28
CA ASP A 174 -7.44 4.09 0.35
C ASP A 174 -8.12 3.14 1.34
N GLU A 175 -8.35 1.89 0.92
CA GLU A 175 -8.92 0.83 1.78
C GLU A 175 -8.09 0.64 3.06
N MET A 176 -6.76 0.57 2.92
CA MET A 176 -5.82 0.39 4.03
C MET A 176 -5.78 1.59 4.96
N MET A 177 -5.81 2.81 4.42
CA MET A 177 -5.89 4.03 5.23
C MET A 177 -7.21 4.11 6.00
N LEU A 178 -8.33 3.80 5.37
CA LEU A 178 -9.64 3.75 6.04
C LEU A 178 -9.67 2.69 7.15
N GLN A 179 -9.11 1.50 6.90
CA GLN A 179 -9.00 0.45 7.91
C GLN A 179 -8.17 0.89 9.12
N TYR A 180 -7.01 1.52 8.87
CA TYR A 180 -6.15 2.04 9.92
C TYR A 180 -6.83 3.16 10.72
N LEU A 181 -7.49 4.11 10.05
CA LEU A 181 -8.26 5.17 10.69
C LEU A 181 -9.39 4.62 11.56
N SER A 182 -10.10 3.59 11.09
CA SER A 182 -11.14 2.91 11.87
C SER A 182 -10.56 2.30 13.15
N ASN A 183 -9.41 1.64 13.04
CA ASN A 183 -8.70 1.06 14.19
C ASN A 183 -8.27 2.12 15.23
N LEU A 184 -7.76 3.27 14.78
CA LEU A 184 -7.45 4.40 15.65
C LEU A 184 -8.71 4.95 16.33
N GLN A 185 -9.81 5.08 15.59
CA GLN A 185 -11.09 5.56 16.13
C GLN A 185 -11.68 4.61 17.18
N GLU A 186 -11.61 3.29 16.96
CA GLU A 186 -12.02 2.30 17.94
C GLU A 186 -11.18 2.38 19.22
N THR A 187 -9.87 2.57 19.07
CA THR A 187 -8.95 2.75 20.20
C THR A 187 -9.29 4.04 20.97
N LEU A 188 -9.55 5.15 20.26
CA LEU A 188 -9.99 6.40 20.88
C LEU A 188 -11.32 6.26 21.62
N LYS A 189 -12.30 5.53 21.08
CA LYS A 189 -13.57 5.22 21.78
C LYS A 189 -13.32 4.45 23.07
N SER A 190 -12.42 3.47 23.04
CA SER A 190 -12.02 2.72 24.24
C SER A 190 -11.37 3.63 25.28
N LEU A 191 -10.44 4.50 24.87
CA LEU A 191 -9.77 5.45 25.77
C LEU A 191 -10.75 6.46 26.37
N ARG A 192 -11.70 6.96 25.57
CA ARG A 192 -12.76 7.87 26.03
C ARG A 192 -13.61 7.25 27.14
N SER A 193 -13.96 5.98 27.00
CA SER A 193 -14.70 5.23 28.02
C SER A 193 -13.87 5.06 29.30
N VAL A 194 -12.58 4.71 29.19
CA VAL A 194 -11.66 4.57 30.33
C VAL A 194 -11.50 5.90 31.09
N CYS A 195 -11.46 7.03 30.40
CA CYS A 195 -11.37 8.35 31.01
C CYS A 195 -12.69 8.83 31.66
N GLY A 196 -13.75 8.02 31.67
CA GLY A 196 -15.03 8.37 32.29
C GLY A 196 -15.83 9.46 31.56
N VAL A 197 -15.38 9.90 30.38
CA VAL A 197 -15.99 11.00 29.61
C VAL A 197 -17.42 10.65 29.16
N ASP A 198 -17.71 9.37 28.95
CA ASP A 198 -19.05 8.90 28.53
C ASP A 198 -20.08 8.90 29.68
N SER A 199 -19.65 8.95 30.94
CA SER A 199 -20.54 8.89 32.12
C SER A 199 -21.16 10.24 32.50
N VAL A 200 -20.54 11.35 32.09
CA VAL A 200 -20.97 12.72 32.46
C VAL A 200 -22.31 13.08 31.80
N VAL A 201 -22.60 12.55 30.61
CA VAL A 201 -23.81 12.88 29.83
C VAL A 201 -25.09 12.22 30.40
N GLN A 202 -24.97 11.21 31.26
CA GLN A 202 -26.12 10.44 31.76
C GLN A 202 -26.55 10.80 33.19
N SER A 203 -25.91 11.79 33.81
CA SER A 203 -26.17 12.18 35.21
C SER A 203 -27.24 13.27 35.40
N ASP A 204 -27.80 13.82 34.31
CA ASP A 204 -28.67 15.01 34.37
C ASP A 204 -30.18 14.76 34.15
N THR A 205 -30.66 13.52 34.18
CA THR A 205 -32.10 13.20 33.97
C THR A 205 -32.81 12.45 35.11
N SER A 206 -32.26 12.42 36.32
CA SER A 206 -32.98 11.85 37.49
C SER A 206 -33.08 12.84 38.66
N LYS A 207 -33.88 13.90 38.49
CA LYS A 207 -34.45 14.64 39.62
C LYS A 207 -35.98 14.61 39.60
N ARG A 208 -36.52 14.15 40.74
CA ARG A 208 -37.92 14.05 41.23
C ARG A 208 -38.67 12.77 40.84
N ASP A 209 -39.26 11.98 41.74
CA ASP A 209 -39.68 12.27 43.12
C ASP A 209 -39.85 11.00 44.00
N THR A 210 -39.64 11.20 45.30
CA THR A 210 -40.19 10.48 46.49
C THR A 210 -39.81 9.03 46.82
N GLY A 211 -39.13 8.85 47.96
CA GLY A 211 -39.13 7.61 48.75
C GLY A 211 -37.99 7.50 49.77
N ILE A 212 -38.21 7.98 50.99
CA ILE A 212 -37.31 7.86 52.16
C ILE A 212 -37.29 6.41 52.67
N ASP A 213 -36.12 5.78 52.83
CA ASP A 213 -35.67 5.22 54.13
C ASP A 213 -34.22 4.66 54.15
N LYS A 214 -33.62 4.78 55.33
CA LYS A 214 -32.21 4.57 55.75
C LYS A 214 -31.55 3.23 55.34
N LYS A 215 -30.28 3.29 54.90
CA LYS A 215 -29.15 2.52 55.48
C LYS A 215 -27.78 3.07 55.05
N GLU A 216 -26.91 3.33 56.03
CA GLU A 216 -25.50 3.71 55.88
C GLU A 216 -24.69 2.69 55.07
N GLY A 217 -23.74 3.21 54.28
CA GLY A 217 -22.71 2.41 53.62
C GLY A 217 -21.97 3.20 52.55
N ALA A 218 -20.97 3.98 52.97
CA ALA A 218 -19.90 4.58 52.17
C ALA A 218 -20.29 5.30 50.87
N ARG A 219 -20.30 6.64 50.94
CA ARG A 219 -20.13 7.51 49.77
C ARG A 219 -18.95 7.00 48.95
N SER A 220 -19.21 6.45 47.77
CA SER A 220 -18.28 6.49 46.64
C SER A 220 -18.11 7.97 46.28
N MET A 221 -17.25 8.65 47.03
CA MET A 221 -16.76 9.97 46.65
C MET A 221 -15.78 9.69 45.53
N ASN A 222 -16.25 9.81 44.30
CA ASN A 222 -15.45 9.78 43.09
C ASN A 222 -14.55 11.03 43.08
N VAL A 223 -13.57 11.07 43.99
CA VAL A 223 -12.45 12.02 43.95
C VAL A 223 -11.40 11.33 43.12
N VAL A 224 -11.45 11.55 41.82
CA VAL A 224 -10.28 11.34 40.95
C VAL A 224 -9.14 12.13 41.60
N SER A 225 -8.00 11.48 41.85
CA SER A 225 -6.85 12.18 42.43
C SER A 225 -6.40 13.29 41.47
N GLU A 226 -5.94 14.44 41.97
CA GLU A 226 -5.43 15.52 41.09
C GLU A 226 -4.36 14.99 40.10
N GLU A 227 -3.56 14.00 40.52
CA GLU A 227 -2.58 13.31 39.66
C GLU A 227 -3.22 12.53 38.49
N GLU A 228 -4.38 11.92 38.71
CA GLU A 228 -5.14 11.18 37.70
C GLU A 228 -5.85 12.16 36.73
N GLU A 229 -6.33 13.30 37.22
CA GLU A 229 -6.87 14.37 36.38
C GLU A 229 -5.80 14.96 35.43
N TRP A 230 -4.59 15.23 35.94
CA TRP A 230 -3.47 15.71 35.11
C TRP A 230 -3.01 14.67 34.09
N SER A 231 -3.04 13.38 34.44
CA SER A 231 -2.74 12.28 33.50
C SER A 231 -3.73 12.23 32.33
N ILE A 232 -5.02 12.46 32.58
CA ILE A 232 -6.06 12.55 31.53
C ILE A 232 -5.81 13.76 30.63
N VAL A 233 -5.51 14.93 31.21
CA VAL A 233 -5.20 16.15 30.43
C VAL A 233 -3.97 15.94 29.54
N GLN A 234 -2.92 15.33 30.08
CA GLN A 234 -1.72 15.01 29.31
C GLN A 234 -2.01 14.01 28.19
N GLY A 235 -2.80 12.96 28.46
CA GLY A 235 -3.23 12.00 27.44
C GLY A 235 -4.03 12.66 26.31
N ALA A 236 -4.92 13.60 26.64
CA ALA A 236 -5.67 14.36 25.64
C ALA A 236 -4.77 15.23 24.75
N LEU A 237 -3.76 15.90 25.34
CA LEU A 237 -2.76 16.67 24.59
C LEU A 237 -1.91 15.77 23.67
N GLN A 238 -1.54 14.57 24.14
CA GLN A 238 -0.82 13.60 23.32
C GLN A 238 -1.70 13.08 22.17
N ILE A 239 -2.99 12.87 22.37
CA ILE A 239 -3.92 12.49 21.28
C ILE A 239 -3.99 13.58 20.21
N LEU A 240 -3.98 14.87 20.59
CA LEU A 240 -3.89 15.96 19.61
C LEU A 240 -2.58 15.90 18.81
N THR A 241 -1.49 15.51 19.45
CA THR A 241 -0.18 15.30 18.79
C THR A 241 -0.25 14.13 17.81
N VAL A 242 -0.91 13.03 18.17
CA VAL A 242 -1.18 11.89 17.26
C VAL A 242 -1.96 12.37 16.03
N ALA A 243 -3.00 13.18 16.22
CA ALA A 243 -3.82 13.70 15.11
C ALA A 243 -3.03 14.65 14.19
N ASP A 244 -2.18 15.53 14.75
CA ASP A 244 -1.31 16.42 13.99
C ASP A 244 -0.25 15.62 13.21
N CYS A 245 0.40 14.65 13.87
CA CYS A 245 1.38 13.75 13.25
C CYS A 245 0.75 12.97 12.09
N LEU A 246 -0.44 12.39 12.29
CA LEU A 246 -1.18 11.67 11.26
C LEU A 246 -1.50 12.57 10.07
N THR A 247 -2.03 13.76 10.33
CA THR A 247 -2.39 14.73 9.28
C THR A 247 -1.16 15.15 8.48
N SER A 248 -0.09 15.54 9.18
CA SER A 248 1.16 15.98 8.58
C SER A 248 1.78 14.86 7.73
N ARG A 249 1.95 13.66 8.29
CA ARG A 249 2.56 12.53 7.58
C ARG A 249 1.71 12.04 6.40
N ALA A 250 0.39 11.95 6.56
CA ALA A 250 -0.50 11.57 5.46
C ALA A 250 -0.46 12.59 4.32
N SER A 251 -0.40 13.89 4.62
CA SER A 251 -0.29 14.93 3.59
C SER A 251 1.02 14.86 2.81
N VAL A 252 2.14 14.56 3.48
CA VAL A 252 3.44 14.38 2.84
C VAL A 252 3.42 13.14 1.95
N PHE A 253 2.89 12.02 2.45
CA PHE A 253 2.72 10.81 1.67
C PHE A 253 1.87 11.07 0.42
N GLU A 254 0.73 11.73 0.57
CA GLU A 254 -0.17 12.04 -0.54
C GLU A 254 0.49 12.95 -1.59
N ALA A 255 1.26 13.96 -1.16
CA ALA A 255 2.02 14.81 -2.06
C ALA A 255 3.10 14.03 -2.82
N SER A 256 3.82 13.13 -2.14
CA SER A 256 4.82 12.23 -2.73
C SER A 256 4.18 11.27 -3.75
N LEU A 257 3.03 10.70 -3.41
CA LEU A 257 2.24 9.84 -4.30
C LEU A 257 1.81 10.61 -5.55
N ARG A 258 1.22 11.80 -5.41
CA ARG A 258 0.84 12.66 -6.56
C ARG A 258 2.02 12.96 -7.48
N ALA A 259 3.18 13.33 -6.92
CA ALA A 259 4.39 13.61 -7.71
C ALA A 259 4.86 12.36 -8.47
N THR A 260 4.79 11.21 -7.82
CA THR A 260 5.12 9.92 -8.41
C THR A 260 4.16 9.54 -9.54
N LEU A 261 2.86 9.71 -9.36
CA LEU A 261 1.86 9.47 -10.40
C LEU A 261 2.04 10.40 -11.61
N ALA A 262 2.31 11.68 -11.38
CA ALA A 262 2.58 12.64 -12.46
C ALA A 262 3.81 12.25 -13.30
N ARG A 263 4.86 11.76 -12.64
CA ARG A 263 6.06 11.23 -13.31
C ARG A 263 5.76 9.98 -14.13
N ILE A 264 4.94 9.06 -13.63
CA ILE A 264 4.52 7.88 -14.39
C ILE A 264 3.70 8.30 -15.61
N GLY A 265 2.72 9.19 -15.44
CA GLY A 265 1.88 9.69 -16.54
C GLY A 265 2.69 10.38 -17.66
N THR A 266 3.71 11.15 -17.30
CA THR A 266 4.62 11.77 -18.29
C THR A 266 5.51 10.73 -18.99
N SER A 267 6.03 9.73 -18.26
CA SER A 267 6.83 8.65 -18.86
C SER A 267 6.05 7.79 -19.85
N LEU A 268 4.79 7.48 -19.54
CA LEU A 268 3.88 6.75 -20.44
C LEU A 268 3.55 7.58 -21.68
N SER A 269 3.30 8.88 -21.51
CA SER A 269 3.07 9.80 -22.63
C SER A 269 4.30 9.86 -23.56
N LEU A 270 5.51 9.98 -23.01
CA LEU A 270 6.75 9.94 -23.77
C LEU A 270 7.01 8.58 -24.44
N SER A 271 6.61 7.47 -23.83
CA SER A 271 6.69 6.14 -24.47
C SER A 271 5.71 5.98 -25.63
N ILE A 272 4.56 6.67 -25.59
CA ILE A 272 3.57 6.68 -26.68
C ILE A 272 4.02 7.63 -27.80
N PHE A 273 4.65 8.76 -27.47
CA PHE A 273 5.15 9.74 -28.44
C PHE A 273 6.55 9.43 -28.99
N GLY A 274 7.38 8.68 -28.27
CA GLY A 274 8.74 8.28 -28.65
C GLY A 274 8.81 7.12 -29.66
N LEU A 275 7.66 6.54 -30.02
CA LEU A 275 7.56 5.54 -31.10
C LEU A 275 7.18 6.14 -32.47
N ASN A 276 7.05 7.47 -32.57
CA ASN A 276 6.68 8.16 -33.80
C ASN A 276 7.77 9.11 -34.33
N ILE A 277 9.05 8.79 -34.05
CA ILE A 277 10.19 9.49 -34.63
C ILE A 277 10.57 8.83 -35.96
N ASP A 278 10.25 9.55 -37.04
CA ASP A 278 10.71 9.47 -38.42
C ASP A 278 10.35 8.24 -39.28
N LEU A 279 9.08 8.22 -39.72
CA LEU A 279 8.70 7.65 -41.02
C LEU A 279 8.47 8.76 -42.07
N SER A 280 9.33 9.78 -42.11
CA SER A 280 9.23 10.88 -43.09
C SER A 280 10.52 11.19 -43.85
N HIS A 281 11.57 10.37 -43.72
CA HIS A 281 12.80 10.52 -44.51
C HIS A 281 13.26 9.23 -45.21
N SER A 282 12.49 8.76 -46.20
CA SER A 282 13.06 7.97 -47.32
C SER A 282 12.18 7.87 -48.57
N ALA A 283 11.37 8.90 -48.85
CA ALA A 283 10.65 9.00 -50.13
C ALA A 283 10.66 10.43 -50.68
N SER A 284 11.81 10.87 -51.20
CA SER A 284 11.81 11.82 -52.32
C SER A 284 13.20 11.87 -52.95
N GLY A 285 13.44 10.95 -53.88
CA GLY A 285 14.38 11.20 -54.97
C GLY A 285 13.69 12.06 -56.02
N ASN A 286 14.29 13.22 -56.29
CA ASN A 286 14.21 14.02 -57.52
C ASN A 286 12.85 14.14 -58.24
N ALA A 287 12.23 15.32 -58.12
CA ALA A 287 11.70 16.03 -59.28
C ALA A 287 11.55 17.53 -58.98
N ASN A 288 12.33 18.34 -59.69
CA ASN A 288 12.11 19.76 -59.93
C ASN A 288 10.65 20.04 -60.32
N VAL A 289 9.99 21.00 -59.64
CA VAL A 289 9.07 21.96 -60.29
C VAL A 289 9.10 23.27 -59.49
N GLU A 290 9.20 24.37 -60.24
CA GLU A 290 9.32 25.78 -59.85
C GLU A 290 8.30 26.27 -58.82
N LEU A 291 8.77 27.10 -57.88
CA LEU A 291 7.92 27.92 -57.03
C LEU A 291 7.93 29.36 -57.55
N SER A 292 6.88 29.66 -58.31
CA SER A 292 6.50 31.01 -58.74
C SER A 292 5.94 31.83 -57.57
N VAL A 293 6.12 33.14 -57.72
CA VAL A 293 5.90 34.27 -56.80
C VAL A 293 4.42 34.48 -56.43
N VAL A 294 4.20 35.33 -55.41
CA VAL A 294 2.97 36.08 -55.02
C VAL A 294 2.18 35.39 -53.91
N GLY A 295 1.74 36.01 -52.82
CA GLY A 295 1.68 37.41 -52.38
C GLY A 295 0.78 37.47 -51.13
N ARG A 296 0.95 38.51 -50.32
CA ARG A 296 0.22 38.79 -49.07
C ARG A 296 -1.31 38.86 -49.22
N ALA A 297 -2.01 38.49 -48.15
CA ALA A 297 -2.94 39.37 -47.43
C ALA A 297 -2.99 38.93 -45.96
#